data_AF-A0A368XZL5-F1
#
_entry.id   AF-A0A368XZL5-F1
#
_cell.length_a   1.000
_cell.length_b   1.000
_cell.length_c   1.000
_cell.angle_alpha   90.00
_cell.angle_beta   90.00
_cell.angle_gamma   90.00
#
_symmetry.space_group_name_H-M   'P 1'
#
loop_
_entity.id
_entity.type
_entity.pdbx_description
1 polymer ?
#
loop_
_entity_poly.entity_id
_entity_poly.type
_entity_poly.pdbx_seq_one_letter_code
_entity_poly.pdbx_strand_id
1 'polypeptide(L)'
;MIDLYPFLNEDYLFIVPVLWIFGMALKRTPFIQDWMIIWILLGISIGLSGLYFGFTINAIIDGVIIAGIAVFSHQLMKQTINRN
;
A
#
# COMPACT_ATOMS: atom_id res chain seq x y z
N MET A 1 -20.81 -3.81 -6.30
CA MET A 1 -19.36 -3.98 -6.08
C MET A 1 -18.72 -2.74 -6.69
N ILE A 2 -17.97 -1.93 -5.93
CA ILE A 2 -17.28 -0.78 -6.54
C ILE A 2 -16.11 -1.38 -7.32
N ASP A 3 -16.19 -1.31 -8.65
CA ASP A 3 -15.10 -1.72 -9.52
C ASP A 3 -14.02 -0.64 -9.47
N LEU A 4 -12.98 -0.88 -8.66
CA LEU A 4 -11.76 -0.05 -8.61
C LEU A 4 -10.81 -0.31 -9.78
N TYR A 5 -11.07 -1.36 -10.58
CA TYR A 5 -10.27 -1.75 -11.74
C TYR A 5 -10.03 -0.62 -12.76
N PRO A 6 -11.00 0.26 -13.08
CA PRO A 6 -10.78 1.37 -14.03
C PRO A 6 -9.83 2.45 -13.52
N PHE A 7 -9.59 2.50 -12.20
CA PHE A 7 -8.71 3.48 -11.57
C PHE A 7 -7.28 2.94 -11.37
N LEU A 8 -7.02 1.67 -11.68
CA LEU A 8 -5.68 1.09 -11.70
C LEU A 8 -5.27 0.79 -13.14
N ASN A 9 -4.20 1.42 -13.60
CA ASN A 9 -3.42 0.87 -14.71
C ASN A 9 -2.82 -0.47 -14.21
N GLU A 10 -2.89 -1.54 -15.02
CA GLU A 10 -2.44 -2.88 -14.59
C GLU A 10 -0.98 -2.92 -14.12
N ASP A 11 -0.17 -1.95 -14.59
CA ASP A 11 1.21 -1.75 -14.15
C ASP A 11 1.35 -1.37 -12.68
N TYR A 12 0.31 -0.89 -11.98
CA TYR A 12 0.45 -0.48 -10.56
C TYR A 12 0.28 -1.64 -9.57
N LEU A 13 -0.25 -2.78 -10.02
CA LEU A 13 -0.56 -3.93 -9.16
C LEU A 13 0.68 -4.57 -8.55
N PHE A 14 1.85 -4.51 -9.21
CA PHE A 14 3.08 -5.08 -8.66
C PHE A 14 3.61 -4.29 -7.45
N ILE A 15 3.22 -3.02 -7.27
CA ILE A 15 3.66 -2.18 -6.14
C ILE A 15 3.02 -2.66 -4.82
N VAL A 16 1.83 -3.25 -4.87
CA VAL A 16 1.12 -3.79 -3.70
C VAL A 16 1.91 -4.89 -2.97
N PRO A 17 2.35 -6.00 -3.60
CA PRO A 17 3.16 -7.01 -2.93
C PRO A 17 4.52 -6.48 -2.46
N VAL A 18 5.09 -5.49 -3.16
CA VAL A 18 6.33 -4.81 -2.72
C VAL A 18 6.08 -4.07 -1.39
N LEU A 19 4.98 -3.32 -1.28
CA LEU A 19 4.58 -2.64 -0.04
C LEU A 19 4.32 -3.63 1.11
N TRP A 20 3.81 -4.83 0.83
CA TRP A 20 3.67 -5.87 1.86
C TRP A 20 5.00 -6.34 2.42
N ILE A 21 6.02 -6.52 1.58
CA ILE A 21 7.37 -6.89 2.03
C ILE A 21 7.92 -5.79 2.94
N PHE A 22 7.80 -4.52 2.52
CA PHE A 22 8.19 -3.37 3.35
C PHE A 22 7.40 -3.29 4.66
N GLY A 23 6.08 -3.51 4.61
CA GLY A 23 5.20 -3.48 5.79
C GLY A 23 5.56 -4.57 6.80
N MET A 24 5.88 -5.78 6.33
CA MET A 24 6.37 -6.86 7.17
C MET A 24 7.75 -6.56 7.78
N ALA A 25 8.67 -5.98 7.00
CA ALA A 25 9.98 -5.57 7.50
C ALA A 25 9.87 -4.49 8.58
N LEU A 26 9.03 -3.47 8.36
CA LEU A 26 8.73 -2.42 9.32
C LEU A 26 8.16 -3.00 10.62
N LYS A 27 7.23 -3.94 10.52
CA LYS A 27 6.58 -4.56 11.68
C LYS A 27 7.55 -5.38 12.56
N ARG A 28 8.65 -5.86 11.98
CA ARG A 28 9.72 -6.53 12.75
C ARG A 28 10.72 -5.56 13.38
N THR A 29 10.61 -4.26 13.09
CA THR A 29 11.50 -3.25 13.63
C THR A 29 11.00 -2.80 15.00
N PRO A 30 11.75 -3.00 16.10
CA PRO A 30 11.26 -2.80 17.46
C PRO A 30 10.91 -1.34 17.81
N PHE A 31 11.38 -0.38 17.01
CA PHE A 31 11.15 1.05 17.21
C PHE A 31 9.90 1.58 16.48
N ILE A 32 9.24 0.78 15.65
CA ILE A 32 8.15 1.24 14.79
C ILE A 32 6.82 0.77 15.36
N GLN A 33 5.99 1.73 15.77
CA GLN A 33 4.64 1.46 16.26
C GLN A 33 3.69 1.14 15.09
N ASP A 34 2.70 0.27 15.31
CA ASP A 34 1.80 -0.23 14.25
C ASP A 34 1.08 0.89 13.46
N TRP A 35 0.76 2.03 14.09
CA TRP A 35 0.15 3.17 13.41
C TRP A 35 1.11 3.93 12.49
N MET A 36 2.42 3.91 12.77
CA MET A 36 3.44 4.56 11.94
C MET A 36 3.66 3.81 10.63
N ILE A 37 3.41 2.50 10.62
CA ILE A 37 3.55 1.65 9.42
C ILE A 37 2.67 2.18 8.30
N ILE A 38 1.45 2.64 8.61
CA ILE A 38 0.51 3.20 7.63
C ILE A 38 1.12 4.42 6.95
N TRP A 39 1.64 5.37 7.73
CA TRP A 39 2.22 6.61 7.22
C TRP A 39 3.50 6.37 6.40
N ILE A 40 4.35 5.44 6.85
CA ILE A 40 5.59 5.11 6.13
C ILE A 40 5.27 4.42 4.80
N LEU A 41 4.33 3.46 4.79
CA LEU A 41 3.90 2.81 3.55
C LEU A 41 3.25 3.79 2.57
N LEU A 42 2.47 4.74 3.08
CA LEU A 42 1.85 5.79 2.27
C LEU A 42 2.94 6.66 1.60
N GLY A 43 3.92 7.12 2.37
CA GLY A 43 5.05 7.91 1.84
C GLY A 43 5.87 7.14 0.80
N ILE A 44 6.18 5.86 1.08
CA ILE A 44 6.90 4.97 0.17
C ILE A 44 6.10 4.77 -1.13
N SER A 45 4.79 4.55 -1.04
CA SER A 45 3.92 4.33 -2.19
C SER A 45 3.83 5.56 -3.10
N ILE A 46 3.63 6.75 -2.53
CA ILE A 46 3.61 8.00 -3.30
C ILE A 46 4.97 8.23 -3.97
N GLY A 47 6.07 8.01 -3.23
CA GLY A 47 7.42 8.14 -3.77
C GLY A 47 7.69 7.18 -4.94
N LEU A 48 7.35 5.90 -4.79
CA LEU A 48 7.48 4.89 -5.85
C LEU A 48 6.63 5.22 -7.08
N SER A 49 5.36 5.58 -6.86
CA SER A 49 4.45 5.95 -7.95
C SER A 49 4.95 7.18 -8.72
N GLY A 50 5.40 8.21 -8.00
CA GLY A 50 5.98 9.42 -8.59
C GLY A 50 7.31 9.18 -9.31
N LEU A 51 8.15 8.24 -8.84
CA LEU A 51 9.40 7.86 -9.52
C LEU A 51 9.14 7.05 -10.80
N TYR A 52 8.14 6.17 -10.80
CA TYR A 52 7.83 5.32 -11.96
C TYR A 52 7.11 6.08 -13.08
N PHE A 53 6.12 6.91 -12.74
CA PHE A 53 5.22 7.55 -13.71
C PHE A 53 5.41 9.08 -13.81
N GLY A 54 6.37 9.63 -13.05
CA GLY A 54 6.60 11.06 -12.92
C GLY A 54 5.72 11.71 -11.83
N PHE A 55 6.14 12.88 -11.36
CA PHE A 55 5.41 13.66 -10.35
C PHE A 55 4.17 14.34 -10.94
N THR A 56 3.19 13.54 -11.32
CA THR A 56 1.87 13.99 -11.78
C THR A 56 0.83 13.78 -10.68
N ILE A 57 -0.28 14.52 -10.76
CA ILE A 57 -1.40 14.38 -9.81
C ILE A 57 -1.95 12.95 -9.83
N ASN A 58 -2.02 12.32 -11.01
CA ASN A 58 -2.47 10.94 -11.16
C ASN A 58 -1.55 9.97 -10.41
N ALA A 59 -0.22 10.10 -10.56
CA ALA A 59 0.73 9.25 -9.85
C ALA A 59 0.60 9.36 -8.32
N ILE A 60 0.31 10.56 -7.80
CA ILE A 60 0.08 10.76 -6.35
C ILE A 60 -1.21 10.03 -5.92
N ILE A 61 -2.29 10.18 -6.68
CA ILE A 61 -3.58 9.51 -6.41
C ILE A 61 -3.42 8.00 -6.45
N ASP A 62 -2.77 7.48 -7.50
CA ASP A 62 -2.47 6.05 -7.66
C ASP A 62 -1.64 5.54 -6.48
N GLY A 63 -0.63 6.30 -6.05
CA GLY A 63 0.18 5.99 -4.87
C GLY A 63 -0.65 5.89 -3.58
N VAL A 64 -1.63 6.78 -3.38
CA VAL A 64 -2.53 6.71 -2.21
C VAL A 64 -3.44 5.49 -2.29
N ILE A 65 -4.01 5.19 -3.46
CA ILE A 65 -4.90 4.04 -3.67
C ILE A 65 -4.14 2.73 -3.41
N ILE A 66 -2.94 2.58 -3.97
CA ILE A 66 -2.08 1.41 -3.79
C ILE A 66 -1.71 1.20 -2.31
N ALA A 67 -1.36 2.27 -1.59
CA ALA A 67 -1.08 2.21 -0.16
C ALA A 67 -2.30 1.75 0.64
N GLY A 68 -3.48 2.31 0.31
CA GLY A 68 -4.75 1.91 0.90
C GLY A 68 -5.05 0.43 0.68
N ILE A 69 -4.92 -0.05 -0.56
CA ILE A 69 -5.10 -1.46 -0.91
C ILE A 69 -4.14 -2.33 -0.12
N ALA A 70 -2.84 -1.99 -0.04
CA ALA A 70 -1.84 -2.78 0.69
C ALA A 70 -2.17 -2.90 2.20
N VAL A 71 -2.56 -1.79 2.83
CA VAL A 71 -2.88 -1.77 4.27
C VAL A 71 -4.21 -2.47 4.57
N PHE A 72 -5.27 -2.16 3.82
CA PHE A 72 -6.59 -2.75 4.06
C PHE A 72 -6.62 -4.23 3.70
N SER A 73 -5.98 -4.66 2.61
CA SER A 73 -5.86 -6.09 2.28
C SER A 73 -5.14 -6.88 3.38
N HIS A 74 -4.07 -6.33 3.95
CA HIS A 74 -3.38 -6.95 5.09
C HIS A 74 -4.29 -7.03 6.32
N GLN A 75 -5.05 -5.98 6.62
CA GLN A 75 -5.99 -5.98 7.74
C GLN A 75 -7.16 -6.96 7.53
N LEU A 76 -7.72 -7.02 6.34
CA LEU A 76 -8.78 -7.96 5.96
C LEU A 76 -8.29 -9.41 6.08
N MET A 77 -7.11 -9.73 5.54
CA MET A 77 -6.50 -11.05 5.73
C MET A 77 -6.33 -11.39 7.22
N LYS A 78 -5.83 -10.44 8.02
CA LYS A 78 -5.66 -10.65 9.46
C LYS A 78 -7.00 -10.89 10.15
N GLN A 79 -8.05 -10.15 9.80
CA GLN A 79 -9.41 -10.35 10.34
C GLN A 79 -10.02 -11.69 9.94
N THR A 80 -9.81 -12.14 8.70
CA THR A 80 -10.31 -13.45 8.24
C THR A 80 -9.60 -14.60 8.93
N ILE A 81 -8.28 -14.48 9.17
CA ILE A 81 -7.47 -15.52 9.80
C ILE A 81 -7.66 -15.57 11.33
N ASN A 82 -7.82 -14.42 12.00
CA ASN A 82 -8.00 -14.35 13.46
C ASN A 82 -9.43 -14.64 13.93
N ARG A 83 -10.33 -15.06 13.04
CA ARG A 83 -11.68 -15.48 13.41
C ARG A 83 -11.65 -16.95 13.86
N ASN A 84 -11.03 -17.20 15.02
CA ASN A 84 -11.14 -18.42 15.82
C ASN A 84 -11.15 -18.03 17.29
#